data_AF-A0A6G1JQR6-F1
#
_entry.id   AF-A0A6G1JQR6-F1
#
_cell.length_a   1.000
_cell.length_b   1.000
_cell.length_c   1.000
_cell.angle_alpha   90.00
_cell.angle_beta   90.00
_cell.angle_gamma   90.00
#
_symmetry.space_group_name_H-M   'P 1'
#
loop_
_entity.id
_entity.type
_entity.pdbx_description
1 polymer ?
#
loop_
_entity_poly.entity_id
_entity_poly.type
_entity_poly.pdbx_seq_one_letter_code
_entity_poly.pdbx_strand_id
1 'polypeptide(L)'
;MSLPPQFKAMEAVFSYENFRLAPKLAAQAEAAFLRPNPKLQHALSNSVDKGLPPISVLPMAGQYLSILTQLIGAKSVLEIGTLGGYSSICFAEAGARVTSVEINPKHRDVAIENVQGLDVEVLLGAALDVLPKLLEEGRQFDLVFIDADFKDHWEQFDMAVKLTRPGGGIFLDDVVASMFKNGYPGEGSESLLTRIGEDERVRATLMPTVASHPMLTTPVFNGFIMAIVKSH
;
A
#
# COMPACT_ATOMS: atom_id res chain seq x y z
N MET A 1 28.27 -18.32 -15.22
CA MET A 1 28.79 -17.86 -16.53
C MET A 1 29.12 -16.38 -16.37
N SER A 2 30.37 -15.97 -16.62
CA SER A 2 30.73 -14.54 -16.62
C SER A 2 30.06 -13.85 -17.81
N LEU A 3 29.57 -12.63 -17.62
CA LEU A 3 28.94 -11.88 -18.70
C LEU A 3 29.98 -11.48 -19.77
N PRO A 4 29.56 -11.30 -21.04
CA PRO A 4 30.44 -10.76 -22.08
C PRO A 4 31.07 -9.42 -21.65
N PRO A 5 32.27 -9.05 -22.15
CA PRO A 5 33.01 -7.88 -21.67
C PRO A 5 32.24 -6.55 -21.72
N GLN A 6 31.37 -6.36 -22.72
CA GLN A 6 30.51 -5.18 -22.82
C GLN A 6 29.44 -5.08 -21.72
N PHE A 7 29.17 -6.18 -21.01
CA PHE A 7 28.20 -6.26 -19.90
C PHE A 7 28.89 -6.41 -18.55
N LYS A 8 30.22 -6.27 -18.47
CA LYS A 8 30.97 -6.43 -17.22
C LYS A 8 30.57 -5.39 -16.16
N ALA A 9 30.15 -4.20 -16.57
CA ALA A 9 29.56 -3.21 -15.68
C ALA A 9 28.20 -3.65 -15.09
N MET A 10 27.47 -4.54 -15.77
CA MET A 10 26.21 -5.10 -15.26
C MET A 10 26.44 -6.15 -14.17
N GLU A 11 27.64 -6.77 -14.07
CA GLU A 11 27.97 -7.65 -12.94
C GLU A 11 27.88 -6.90 -11.60
N ALA A 12 28.16 -5.58 -11.61
CA ALA A 12 27.97 -4.71 -10.46
C ALA A 12 26.50 -4.46 -10.11
N VAL A 13 25.52 -4.85 -10.94
CA VAL A 13 24.08 -4.75 -10.68
C VAL A 13 23.55 -6.04 -10.02
N PHE A 14 24.07 -7.20 -10.42
CA PHE A 14 23.58 -8.52 -9.96
C PHE A 14 24.15 -8.99 -8.61
N SER A 15 24.76 -8.09 -7.84
CA SER A 15 25.36 -8.42 -6.55
C SER A 15 24.33 -8.41 -5.42
N TYR A 16 24.29 -9.48 -4.62
CA TYR A 16 23.50 -9.52 -3.38
C TYR A 16 24.01 -8.49 -2.35
N GLU A 17 25.25 -8.01 -2.45
CA GLU A 17 25.72 -6.91 -1.61
C GLU A 17 24.98 -5.60 -1.92
N ASN A 18 24.48 -5.39 -3.15
CA ASN A 18 23.68 -4.21 -3.48
C ASN A 18 22.34 -4.20 -2.76
N PHE A 19 21.78 -5.37 -2.46
CA PHE A 19 20.57 -5.49 -1.63
C PHE A 19 20.81 -4.81 -0.28
N ARG A 20 21.97 -5.03 0.35
CA ARG A 20 22.35 -4.37 1.62
C ARG A 20 22.60 -2.86 1.49
N LEU A 21 22.81 -2.35 0.28
CA LEU A 21 22.99 -0.92 0.03
C LEU A 21 21.66 -0.18 -0.24
N ALA A 22 20.57 -0.90 -0.53
CA ALA A 22 19.25 -0.30 -0.79
C ALA A 22 18.78 0.69 0.32
N PRO A 23 18.98 0.42 1.63
CA PRO A 23 18.63 1.39 2.68
C PRO A 23 19.36 2.73 2.56
N LYS A 24 20.61 2.72 2.10
CA LYS A 24 21.40 3.95 1.93
C LYS A 24 20.85 4.79 0.77
N LEU A 25 20.42 4.14 -0.31
CA LEU A 25 19.79 4.82 -1.44
C LEU A 25 18.42 5.38 -1.05
N ALA A 26 17.62 4.60 -0.32
CA ALA A 26 16.32 5.06 0.20
C ALA A 26 16.49 6.29 1.11
N ALA A 27 17.41 6.25 2.08
CA ALA A 27 17.69 7.38 2.97
C ALA A 27 18.20 8.62 2.21
N GLN A 28 19.03 8.44 1.18
CA GLN A 28 19.47 9.54 0.32
C GLN A 28 18.30 10.15 -0.46
N ALA A 29 17.41 9.32 -1.00
CA ALA A 29 16.21 9.77 -1.71
C ALA A 29 15.23 10.49 -0.76
N GLU A 30 15.02 9.98 0.45
CA GLU A 30 14.22 10.63 1.48
C GLU A 30 14.75 12.03 1.79
N ALA A 31 16.05 12.15 2.05
CA ALA A 31 16.68 13.44 2.35
C ALA A 31 16.62 14.42 1.15
N ALA A 32 16.65 13.91 -0.08
CA ALA A 32 16.66 14.73 -1.30
C ALA A 32 15.25 15.15 -1.76
N PHE A 33 14.26 14.27 -1.64
CA PHE A 33 12.96 14.41 -2.29
C PHE A 33 11.83 14.76 -1.33
N LEU A 34 11.89 14.34 -0.06
CA LEU A 34 10.84 14.69 0.90
C LEU A 34 10.95 16.14 1.31
N ARG A 35 9.79 16.77 1.42
CA ARG A 35 9.64 18.07 2.06
C ARG A 35 9.11 17.85 3.48
N PRO A 36 9.54 18.67 4.47
CA PRO A 36 8.96 18.61 5.81
C PRO A 36 7.44 18.75 5.75
N ASN A 37 6.74 17.81 6.38
CA ASN A 37 5.29 17.83 6.50
C ASN A 37 4.91 17.67 7.97
N PRO A 38 4.47 18.76 8.64
CA PRO A 38 4.12 18.72 10.06
C PRO A 38 2.95 17.78 10.38
N LYS A 39 1.98 17.58 9.47
CA LYS A 39 0.85 16.67 9.68
C LYS A 39 1.31 15.22 9.70
N LEU A 40 2.13 14.82 8.72
CA LEU A 40 2.72 13.48 8.67
C LEU A 40 3.65 13.21 9.86
N GLN A 41 4.47 14.20 10.25
CA GLN A 41 5.32 14.10 11.45
C GLN A 41 4.50 13.95 12.74
N HIS A 42 3.44 14.75 12.88
CA HIS A 42 2.52 14.65 13.99
C HIS A 42 1.82 13.29 14.05
N ALA A 43 1.33 12.79 12.92
CA ALA A 43 0.66 11.49 12.86
C ALA A 43 1.58 10.35 13.33
N LEU A 44 2.85 10.37 12.92
CA LEU A 44 3.85 9.40 13.39
C LEU A 44 4.11 9.52 14.90
N SER A 45 4.37 10.73 15.39
CA SER A 45 4.63 10.96 16.83
C SER A 45 3.43 10.58 17.69
N ASN A 46 2.24 11.07 17.36
CA ASN A 46 1.02 10.80 18.11
C ASN A 46 0.68 9.30 18.11
N SER A 47 0.89 8.60 16.99
CA SER A 47 0.70 7.15 16.94
C SER A 47 1.63 6.43 17.92
N VAL A 48 2.91 6.80 17.97
CA VAL A 48 3.86 6.25 18.94
C VAL A 48 3.48 6.59 20.37
N ASP A 49 3.15 7.85 20.66
CA ASP A 49 2.78 8.34 21.99
C ASP A 49 1.52 7.65 22.53
N LYS A 50 0.58 7.32 21.63
CA LYS A 50 -0.64 6.56 21.95
C LYS A 50 -0.41 5.06 21.96
N GLY A 51 0.78 4.57 21.63
CA GLY A 51 1.15 3.16 21.64
C GLY A 51 0.50 2.34 20.52
N LEU A 52 0.42 2.90 19.32
CA LEU A 52 0.19 2.14 18.09
C LEU A 52 1.51 1.48 17.63
N PRO A 53 1.44 0.35 16.92
CA PRO A 53 2.63 -0.24 16.34
C PRO A 53 3.24 0.69 15.26
N PRO A 54 4.58 0.80 15.18
CA PRO A 54 5.26 1.68 14.23
C PRO A 54 5.39 1.00 12.85
N ILE A 55 4.24 0.68 12.25
CA ILE A 55 4.12 -0.05 10.99
C ILE A 55 3.39 0.76 9.91
N SER A 56 3.33 2.09 10.06
CA SER A 56 2.84 2.97 9.00
C SER A 56 3.69 2.81 7.75
N VAL A 57 3.09 3.04 6.57
CA VAL A 57 3.83 3.12 5.31
C VAL A 57 5.07 4.02 5.44
N LEU A 58 6.16 3.62 4.79
CA LEU A 58 7.40 4.40 4.79
C LEU A 58 7.18 5.77 4.14
N PRO A 59 7.92 6.83 4.52
CA PRO A 59 7.73 8.17 3.96
C PRO A 59 7.80 8.24 2.42
N MET A 60 8.73 7.50 1.79
CA MET A 60 8.79 7.38 0.33
C MET A 60 7.55 6.67 -0.25
N ALA A 61 7.02 5.67 0.44
CA ALA A 61 5.79 4.99 0.03
C ALA A 61 4.59 5.94 0.12
N GLY A 62 4.49 6.74 1.19
CA GLY A 62 3.48 7.80 1.30
C GLY A 62 3.57 8.82 0.16
N GLN A 63 4.78 9.28 -0.17
CA GLN A 63 5.00 10.17 -1.33
C GLN A 63 4.62 9.52 -2.66
N TYR A 64 4.90 8.23 -2.82
CA TYR A 64 4.48 7.45 -3.99
C TYR A 64 2.95 7.37 -4.08
N LEU A 65 2.25 7.09 -2.97
CA LEU A 65 0.79 7.06 -2.92
C LEU A 65 0.18 8.42 -3.32
N SER A 66 0.71 9.54 -2.79
CA SER A 66 0.26 10.89 -3.20
C SER A 66 0.43 11.13 -4.71
N ILE A 67 1.59 10.75 -5.27
CA ILE A 67 1.85 10.89 -6.71
C ILE A 67 0.89 10.00 -7.52
N LEU A 68 0.68 8.76 -7.09
CA LEU A 68 -0.22 7.81 -7.74
C LEU A 68 -1.66 8.35 -7.78
N THR A 69 -2.16 8.90 -6.67
CA THR A 69 -3.47 9.55 -6.60
C THR A 69 -3.59 10.67 -7.62
N GLN A 70 -2.56 11.50 -7.75
CA GLN A 70 -2.52 12.60 -8.73
C GLN A 70 -2.45 12.10 -10.18
N LEU A 71 -1.63 11.08 -10.47
CA LEU A 71 -1.48 10.51 -11.81
C LEU A 71 -2.75 9.83 -12.29
N ILE A 72 -3.46 9.13 -11.41
CA ILE A 72 -4.79 8.54 -11.69
C ILE A 72 -5.86 9.63 -11.83
N GLY A 73 -5.62 10.82 -11.24
CA GLY A 73 -6.63 11.86 -11.09
C GLY A 73 -7.72 11.49 -10.10
N ALA A 74 -7.42 10.61 -9.15
CA ALA A 74 -8.38 10.06 -8.18
C ALA A 74 -8.96 11.17 -7.28
N LYS A 75 -10.28 11.20 -7.17
CA LYS A 75 -11.07 12.11 -6.34
C LYS A 75 -11.69 11.41 -5.15
N SER A 76 -11.93 10.11 -5.23
CA SER A 76 -12.32 9.26 -4.10
C SER A 76 -11.36 8.08 -3.92
N VAL A 77 -10.86 7.91 -2.70
CA VAL A 77 -9.99 6.80 -2.29
C VAL A 77 -10.69 5.99 -1.21
N LEU A 78 -10.71 4.68 -1.36
CA LEU A 78 -11.01 3.74 -0.28
C LEU A 78 -9.71 3.16 0.24
N GLU A 79 -9.53 3.15 1.55
CA GLU A 79 -8.41 2.55 2.24
C GLU A 79 -8.90 1.43 3.17
N ILE A 80 -8.24 0.28 3.12
CA ILE A 80 -8.51 -0.87 3.98
C ILE A 80 -7.26 -1.09 4.85
N GLY A 81 -7.39 -0.78 6.14
CA GLY A 81 -6.26 -0.66 7.07
C GLY A 81 -5.86 0.80 7.25
N THR A 82 -6.27 1.41 8.37
CA THR A 82 -6.02 2.85 8.63
C THR A 82 -4.79 3.05 9.51
N LEU A 83 -4.59 2.19 10.51
CA LEU A 83 -3.64 2.38 11.60
C LEU A 83 -3.80 3.78 12.22
N GLY A 84 -2.79 4.63 12.12
CA GLY A 84 -2.79 6.01 12.63
C GLY A 84 -3.16 7.05 11.57
N GLY A 85 -3.56 6.64 10.37
CA GLY A 85 -4.03 7.54 9.30
C GLY A 85 -2.92 8.22 8.49
N TYR A 86 -1.67 7.74 8.53
CA TYR A 86 -0.56 8.34 7.77
C TYR A 86 -0.81 8.33 6.25
N SER A 87 -1.15 7.16 5.70
CA SER A 87 -1.51 7.01 4.28
C SER A 87 -2.79 7.76 3.94
N SER A 88 -3.78 7.81 4.84
CA SER A 88 -4.99 8.63 4.66
C SER A 88 -4.65 10.12 4.49
N ILE A 89 -3.69 10.65 5.26
CA ILE A 89 -3.19 12.03 5.10
C ILE A 89 -2.54 12.18 3.71
N CYS A 90 -1.69 11.25 3.29
CA CYS A 90 -1.05 11.29 1.96
C CYS A 90 -2.06 11.37 0.82
N PHE A 91 -3.14 10.59 0.89
CA PHE A 91 -4.23 10.62 -0.10
C PHE A 91 -5.03 11.93 -0.04
N ALA A 92 -5.38 12.38 1.16
CA ALA A 92 -6.18 13.59 1.33
C ALA A 92 -5.42 14.86 0.89
N GLU A 93 -4.15 14.98 1.22
CA GLU A 93 -3.30 16.10 0.77
C GLU A 93 -3.02 16.06 -0.74
N ALA A 94 -3.11 14.89 -1.36
CA ALA A 94 -3.10 14.74 -2.83
C ALA A 94 -4.42 15.18 -3.49
N GLY A 95 -5.44 15.54 -2.70
CA GLY A 95 -6.70 16.12 -3.16
C GLY A 95 -7.85 15.12 -3.32
N ALA A 96 -7.74 13.92 -2.76
CA ALA A 96 -8.82 12.94 -2.73
C ALA A 96 -9.65 13.04 -1.45
N ARG A 97 -10.94 12.71 -1.55
CA ARG A 97 -11.75 12.32 -0.40
C ARG A 97 -11.41 10.89 -0.03
N VAL A 98 -11.12 10.64 1.24
CA VAL A 98 -10.72 9.31 1.71
C VAL A 98 -11.81 8.71 2.56
N THR A 99 -12.11 7.44 2.32
CA THR A 99 -12.85 6.59 3.24
C THR A 99 -11.93 5.47 3.67
N SER A 100 -11.63 5.41 4.96
CA SER A 100 -10.68 4.44 5.52
C SER A 100 -11.40 3.51 6.48
N VAL A 101 -11.11 2.22 6.41
CA VAL A 101 -11.72 1.18 7.26
C VAL A 101 -10.69 0.62 8.23
N GLU A 102 -10.97 0.73 9.53
CA GLU A 102 -10.11 0.25 10.61
C GLU A 102 -10.88 -0.71 11.52
N ILE A 103 -10.26 -1.85 11.83
CA ILE A 103 -10.87 -2.86 12.71
C ILE A 103 -10.65 -2.53 14.19
N ASN A 104 -9.54 -1.90 14.53
CA ASN A 104 -9.16 -1.61 15.91
C ASN A 104 -9.68 -0.23 16.36
N PRO A 105 -10.55 -0.16 17.38
CA PRO A 105 -11.14 1.11 17.82
C PRO A 105 -10.08 2.12 18.30
N LYS A 106 -9.01 1.66 18.96
CA LYS A 106 -7.92 2.53 19.41
C LYS A 106 -7.17 3.14 18.23
N HIS A 107 -6.86 2.33 17.21
CA HIS A 107 -6.19 2.83 16.00
C HIS A 107 -7.06 3.87 15.30
N ARG A 108 -8.35 3.53 15.11
CA ARG A 108 -9.36 4.39 14.50
C ARG A 108 -9.47 5.74 15.22
N ASP A 109 -9.51 5.76 16.54
CA ASP A 109 -9.63 7.01 17.30
C ASP A 109 -8.36 7.87 17.16
N VAL A 110 -7.17 7.26 17.16
CA VAL A 110 -5.90 7.97 16.89
C VAL A 110 -5.85 8.50 15.45
N ALA A 111 -6.32 7.72 14.47
CA ALA A 111 -6.42 8.16 13.09
C ALA A 111 -7.34 9.37 12.95
N ILE A 112 -8.51 9.37 13.61
CA ILE A 112 -9.44 10.51 13.63
C ILE A 112 -8.76 11.76 14.20
N GLU A 113 -7.98 11.64 15.27
CA GLU A 113 -7.18 12.76 15.81
C GLU A 113 -6.17 13.28 14.75
N ASN A 114 -5.47 12.37 14.08
CA ASN A 114 -4.40 12.72 13.14
C ASN A 114 -4.91 13.35 11.83
N VAL A 115 -6.07 12.93 11.33
CA VAL A 115 -6.64 13.41 10.05
C VAL A 115 -7.51 14.66 10.20
N GLN A 116 -7.57 15.26 11.39
CA GLN A 116 -8.40 16.44 11.62
C GLN A 116 -8.16 17.56 10.59
N GLY A 117 -9.27 18.08 10.06
CA GLY A 117 -9.29 19.13 9.05
C GLY A 117 -9.01 18.66 7.62
N LEU A 118 -8.95 17.34 7.38
CA LEU A 118 -8.85 16.74 6.04
C LEU A 118 -10.19 16.09 5.64
N ASP A 119 -10.44 15.88 4.34
CA ASP A 119 -11.63 15.18 3.83
C ASP A 119 -11.44 13.66 3.95
N VAL A 120 -11.44 13.17 5.21
CA VAL A 120 -11.20 11.77 5.57
C VAL A 120 -12.32 11.27 6.49
N GLU A 121 -13.01 10.22 6.07
CA GLU A 121 -13.96 9.45 6.87
C GLU A 121 -13.29 8.16 7.36
N VAL A 122 -13.27 7.93 8.68
CA VAL A 122 -12.71 6.70 9.27
C VAL A 122 -13.82 5.83 9.86
N LEU A 123 -14.08 4.71 9.21
CA LEU A 123 -15.10 3.72 9.58
C LEU A 123 -14.51 2.65 10.49
N LEU A 124 -15.23 2.32 11.56
CA LEU A 124 -14.86 1.24 12.47
C LEU A 124 -15.54 -0.06 12.05
N GLY A 125 -14.77 -1.12 11.83
CA GLY A 125 -15.28 -2.47 11.58
C GLY A 125 -14.30 -3.35 10.82
N ALA A 126 -14.58 -4.65 10.76
CA ALA A 126 -13.83 -5.53 9.88
C ALA A 126 -14.13 -5.16 8.42
N ALA A 127 -13.11 -5.19 7.56
CA ALA A 127 -13.25 -4.83 6.15
C ALA A 127 -14.38 -5.62 5.47
N LEU A 128 -14.42 -6.94 5.67
CA LEU A 128 -15.44 -7.80 5.05
C LEU A 128 -16.88 -7.57 5.58
N ASP A 129 -17.05 -6.84 6.69
CA ASP A 129 -18.37 -6.42 7.19
C ASP A 129 -18.76 -5.02 6.69
N VAL A 130 -17.78 -4.14 6.44
CA VAL A 130 -17.99 -2.74 6.05
C VAL A 130 -18.11 -2.60 4.54
N LEU A 131 -17.22 -3.25 3.77
CA LEU A 131 -17.15 -3.12 2.31
C LEU A 131 -18.48 -3.48 1.61
N PRO A 132 -19.21 -4.54 1.98
CA PRO A 132 -20.51 -4.84 1.38
C PRO A 132 -21.54 -3.72 1.59
N LYS A 133 -21.53 -3.06 2.75
CA LYS A 133 -22.46 -1.95 3.06
C LYS A 133 -22.15 -0.72 2.19
N LEU A 134 -20.87 -0.40 2.00
CA LEU A 134 -20.47 0.67 1.08
C LEU A 134 -20.93 0.37 -0.35
N LEU A 135 -20.88 -0.89 -0.76
CA LEU A 135 -21.36 -1.31 -2.07
C LEU A 135 -22.89 -1.20 -2.18
N GLU A 136 -23.63 -1.61 -1.16
CA GLU A 136 -25.10 -1.46 -1.07
C GLU A 136 -25.55 0.01 -1.09
N GLU A 137 -24.75 0.91 -0.48
CA GLU A 137 -24.93 2.36 -0.54
C GLU A 137 -24.64 2.96 -1.93
N GLY A 138 -24.14 2.15 -2.87
CA GLY A 138 -23.79 2.58 -4.22
C GLY A 138 -22.48 3.38 -4.29
N ARG A 139 -21.61 3.27 -3.28
CA ARG A 139 -20.32 3.96 -3.27
C ARG A 139 -19.39 3.34 -4.32
N GLN A 140 -18.65 4.21 -5.02
CA GLN A 140 -17.57 3.83 -5.91
C GLN A 140 -16.35 4.72 -5.71
N PHE A 141 -15.18 4.13 -5.93
CA PHE A 141 -13.88 4.76 -5.69
C PHE A 141 -13.03 4.79 -6.96
N ASP A 142 -12.24 5.85 -7.11
CA ASP A 142 -11.25 5.99 -8.18
C ASP A 142 -10.02 5.11 -7.93
N LEU A 143 -9.66 4.95 -6.65
CA LEU A 143 -8.53 4.17 -6.18
C LEU A 143 -8.92 3.44 -4.89
N VAL A 144 -8.58 2.15 -4.80
CA VAL A 144 -8.66 1.38 -3.56
C VAL A 144 -7.25 0.97 -3.13
N PHE A 145 -6.88 1.31 -1.90
CA PHE A 145 -5.64 0.91 -1.23
C PHE A 145 -5.94 -0.16 -0.18
N ILE A 146 -5.26 -1.29 -0.27
CA ILE A 146 -5.41 -2.43 0.63
C ILE A 146 -4.08 -2.66 1.36
N ASP A 147 -4.07 -2.42 2.67
CA ASP A 147 -2.93 -2.57 3.57
C ASP A 147 -3.40 -3.19 4.89
N ALA A 148 -3.85 -4.44 4.79
CA ALA A 148 -4.44 -5.19 5.89
C ALA A 148 -3.93 -6.64 5.93
N ASP A 149 -4.46 -7.43 6.87
CA ASP A 149 -4.04 -8.83 7.09
C ASP A 149 -4.11 -9.70 5.82
N PHE A 150 -3.01 -10.39 5.53
CA PHE A 150 -2.85 -11.24 4.33
C PHE A 150 -3.89 -12.35 4.18
N LYS A 151 -4.44 -12.86 5.28
CA LYS A 151 -5.37 -14.01 5.28
C LYS A 151 -6.64 -13.77 4.46
N ASP A 152 -7.06 -12.51 4.32
CA ASP A 152 -8.32 -12.11 3.65
C ASP A 152 -8.03 -11.31 2.36
N HIS A 153 -6.79 -11.31 1.85
CA HIS A 153 -6.40 -10.47 0.71
C HIS A 153 -7.20 -10.75 -0.55
N TRP A 154 -7.57 -12.02 -0.80
CA TRP A 154 -8.41 -12.32 -1.95
C TRP A 154 -9.82 -11.72 -1.80
N GLU A 155 -10.46 -11.94 -0.66
CA GLU A 155 -11.81 -11.46 -0.37
C GLU A 155 -11.84 -9.91 -0.38
N GLN A 156 -10.82 -9.28 0.18
CA GLN A 156 -10.64 -7.82 0.14
C GLN A 156 -10.41 -7.33 -1.29
N PHE A 157 -9.59 -8.02 -2.09
CA PHE A 157 -9.33 -7.66 -3.49
C PHE A 157 -10.60 -7.80 -4.35
N ASP A 158 -11.37 -8.88 -4.20
CA ASP A 158 -12.63 -9.06 -4.92
C ASP A 158 -13.64 -7.95 -4.57
N MET A 159 -13.73 -7.56 -3.30
CA MET A 159 -14.53 -6.41 -2.88
C MET A 159 -14.00 -5.09 -3.43
N ALA A 160 -12.68 -4.90 -3.47
CA ALA A 160 -12.06 -3.73 -4.07
C ALA A 160 -12.40 -3.63 -5.57
N VAL A 161 -12.39 -4.73 -6.31
CA VAL A 161 -12.81 -4.76 -7.72
C VAL A 161 -14.26 -4.28 -7.89
N LYS A 162 -15.16 -4.70 -7.01
CA LYS A 162 -16.58 -4.30 -7.04
C LYS A 162 -16.81 -2.84 -6.66
N LEU A 163 -15.98 -2.29 -5.78
CA LEU A 163 -16.06 -0.92 -5.27
C LEU A 163 -15.26 0.09 -6.10
N THR A 164 -14.41 -0.38 -7.01
CA THR A 164 -13.61 0.48 -7.89
C THR A 164 -14.38 0.72 -9.18
N ARG A 165 -14.49 1.97 -9.60
CA ARG A 165 -15.13 2.28 -10.89
C ARG A 165 -14.33 1.68 -12.07
N PRO A 166 -14.96 1.48 -13.24
CA PRO A 166 -14.22 1.17 -14.47
C PRO A 166 -13.11 2.20 -14.75
N GLY A 167 -11.94 1.69 -15.11
CA GLY A 167 -10.71 2.47 -15.30
C GLY A 167 -10.06 2.99 -14.00
N GLY A 168 -10.63 2.68 -12.83
CA GLY A 168 -10.03 2.96 -11.52
C GLY A 168 -8.93 1.97 -11.16
N GLY A 169 -8.15 2.34 -10.14
CA GLY A 169 -6.99 1.59 -9.68
C GLY A 169 -7.23 0.81 -8.39
N ILE A 170 -6.51 -0.30 -8.23
CA ILE A 170 -6.39 -1.03 -6.97
C ILE A 170 -4.89 -1.17 -6.67
N PHE A 171 -4.50 -0.84 -5.44
CA PHE A 171 -3.16 -1.02 -4.92
C PHE A 171 -3.24 -1.92 -3.69
N LEU A 172 -2.62 -3.09 -3.75
CA LEU A 172 -2.55 -4.05 -2.66
C LEU A 172 -1.10 -4.17 -2.20
N ASP A 173 -0.81 -3.69 -1.00
CA ASP A 173 0.55 -3.62 -0.46
C ASP A 173 1.01 -4.96 0.17
N ASP A 174 2.30 -5.05 0.46
CA ASP A 174 2.91 -6.12 1.27
C ASP A 174 2.76 -7.57 0.74
N VAL A 175 2.34 -7.73 -0.52
CA VAL A 175 2.05 -9.03 -1.14
C VAL A 175 3.27 -9.94 -1.13
N VAL A 176 4.42 -9.46 -1.60
CA VAL A 176 5.62 -10.31 -1.76
C VAL A 176 6.17 -10.73 -0.39
N ALA A 177 6.30 -9.78 0.55
CA ALA A 177 6.77 -10.11 1.90
C ALA A 177 5.82 -11.09 2.60
N SER A 178 4.51 -10.90 2.44
CA SER A 178 3.49 -11.77 3.01
C SER A 178 3.51 -13.17 2.40
N MET A 179 3.71 -13.32 1.09
CA MET A 179 3.88 -14.64 0.47
C MET A 179 5.13 -15.36 0.98
N PHE A 180 6.24 -14.66 1.22
CA PHE A 180 7.41 -15.28 1.84
C PHE A 180 7.16 -15.69 3.29
N LYS A 181 6.46 -14.86 4.07
CA LYS A 181 6.14 -15.13 5.48
C LYS A 181 5.17 -16.31 5.65
N ASN A 182 4.16 -16.40 4.78
CA ASN A 182 3.09 -17.39 4.89
C ASN A 182 3.35 -18.67 4.07
N GLY A 183 4.46 -18.72 3.35
CA GLY A 183 4.85 -19.83 2.49
C GLY A 183 4.51 -19.55 1.03
N TYR A 184 5.54 -19.58 0.18
CA TYR A 184 5.35 -19.40 -1.26
C TYR A 184 4.62 -20.63 -1.83
N PRO A 185 3.44 -20.45 -2.45
CA PRO A 185 2.73 -21.55 -3.08
C PRO A 185 3.59 -22.07 -4.24
N GLY A 186 3.86 -23.37 -4.25
CA GLY A 186 4.66 -24.01 -5.30
C GLY A 186 4.03 -23.82 -6.68
N GLU A 187 4.84 -24.02 -7.73
CA GLU A 187 4.39 -23.88 -9.11
C GLU A 187 3.11 -24.70 -9.37
N GLY A 188 2.10 -24.05 -9.97
CA GLY A 188 0.80 -24.66 -10.29
C GLY A 188 -0.22 -24.73 -9.14
N SER A 189 0.09 -24.23 -7.94
CA SER A 189 -0.87 -24.14 -6.83
C SER A 189 -1.76 -22.90 -6.93
N GLU A 190 -3.02 -23.00 -6.48
CA GLU A 190 -3.88 -21.82 -6.33
C GLU A 190 -3.25 -20.85 -5.31
N SER A 191 -3.25 -19.57 -5.64
CA SER A 191 -2.71 -18.49 -4.83
C SER A 191 -3.45 -17.19 -5.10
N LEU A 192 -3.18 -16.16 -4.29
CA LEU A 192 -3.64 -14.80 -4.58
C LEU A 192 -3.27 -14.35 -6.00
N LEU A 193 -2.05 -14.67 -6.46
CA LEU A 193 -1.56 -14.29 -7.79
C LEU A 193 -2.33 -14.98 -8.91
N THR A 194 -2.59 -16.29 -8.79
CA THR A 194 -3.33 -17.04 -9.82
C THR A 194 -4.78 -16.60 -9.87
N ARG A 195 -5.42 -16.39 -8.71
CA ARG A 195 -6.80 -15.90 -8.64
C ARG A 195 -6.97 -14.51 -9.26
N ILE A 196 -6.06 -13.58 -8.98
CA ILE A 196 -6.07 -12.25 -9.62
C ILE A 196 -5.76 -12.36 -11.12
N GLY A 197 -4.87 -13.28 -11.52
CA GLY A 197 -4.52 -13.52 -12.92
C GLY A 197 -5.68 -14.08 -13.75
N GLU A 198 -6.58 -14.85 -13.13
CA GLU A 198 -7.78 -15.42 -13.74
C GLU A 198 -8.98 -14.45 -13.74
N ASP A 199 -8.93 -13.38 -12.95
CA ASP A 199 -10.02 -12.41 -12.86
C ASP A 199 -10.09 -11.50 -14.10
N GLU A 200 -11.01 -11.82 -14.99
CA GLU A 200 -11.22 -11.07 -16.24
C GLU A 200 -11.63 -9.61 -16.02
N ARG A 201 -12.09 -9.21 -14.83
CA ARG A 201 -12.49 -7.82 -14.53
C ARG A 201 -11.29 -6.89 -14.43
N VAL A 202 -10.08 -7.40 -14.23
CA VAL A 202 -8.88 -6.58 -13.99
C VAL A 202 -7.75 -6.86 -14.96
N ARG A 203 -6.85 -5.88 -15.07
CA ARG A 203 -5.49 -6.08 -15.58
C ARG A 203 -4.53 -5.73 -14.45
N ALA A 204 -3.74 -6.70 -13.99
CA ALA A 204 -2.88 -6.58 -12.83
C ALA A 204 -1.39 -6.76 -13.16
N THR A 205 -0.53 -6.24 -12.28
CA THR A 205 0.92 -6.48 -12.26
C THR A 205 1.40 -6.62 -10.81
N LEU A 206 2.44 -7.43 -10.61
CA LEU A 206 3.17 -7.54 -9.36
C LEU A 206 4.49 -6.79 -9.49
N MET A 207 4.77 -5.87 -8.58
CA MET A 207 6.02 -5.12 -8.54
C MET A 207 6.81 -5.47 -7.28
N PRO A 208 7.82 -6.35 -7.37
CA PRO A 208 8.75 -6.59 -6.27
C PRO A 208 9.55 -5.33 -5.94
N THR A 209 9.76 -5.10 -4.65
CA THR A 209 10.52 -3.97 -4.11
C THR A 209 11.56 -4.47 -3.11
N VAL A 210 12.56 -3.64 -2.86
CA VAL A 210 13.45 -3.78 -1.70
C VAL A 210 13.08 -2.68 -0.74
N ALA A 211 12.55 -3.06 0.42
CA ALA A 211 12.14 -2.13 1.46
C ALA A 211 13.16 -2.12 2.60
N SER A 212 13.30 -0.98 3.25
CA SER A 212 14.17 -0.80 4.41
C SER A 212 13.35 -0.22 5.54
N HIS A 213 13.13 -1.00 6.59
CA HIS A 213 12.38 -0.53 7.76
C HIS A 213 13.36 -0.08 8.85
N PRO A 214 13.15 1.08 9.51
CA PRO A 214 14.04 1.55 10.58
C PRO A 214 14.25 0.54 11.72
N MET A 215 13.29 -0.36 11.94
CA MET A 215 13.37 -1.43 12.94
C MET A 215 14.18 -2.66 12.50
N LEU A 216 14.57 -2.76 11.22
CA LEU A 216 15.26 -3.92 10.67
C LEU A 216 16.68 -3.55 10.28
N THR A 217 17.65 -4.39 10.66
CA THR A 217 19.07 -4.20 10.30
C THR A 217 19.38 -4.68 8.87
N THR A 218 18.46 -5.44 8.28
CA THR A 218 18.60 -6.00 6.95
C THR A 218 17.40 -5.55 6.12
N PRO A 219 17.61 -5.03 4.89
CA PRO A 219 16.52 -4.78 3.96
C PRO A 219 15.71 -6.06 3.72
N VAL A 220 14.46 -5.90 3.30
CA VAL A 220 13.54 -7.01 3.04
C VAL A 220 13.06 -6.96 1.60
N PHE A 221 12.84 -8.12 1.02
CA PHE A 221 12.06 -8.21 -0.20
C PHE A 221 10.60 -7.98 0.15
N ASN A 222 10.01 -7.02 -0.53
CA ASN A 222 8.59 -6.75 -0.46
C ASN A 222 8.06 -6.52 -1.87
N GLY A 223 6.85 -5.99 -2.01
CA GLY A 223 6.26 -5.67 -3.28
C GLY A 223 4.75 -5.66 -3.19
N PHE A 224 4.15 -4.96 -4.13
CA PHE A 224 2.72 -4.69 -4.18
C PHE A 224 2.13 -5.22 -5.48
N ILE A 225 0.82 -5.44 -5.47
CA ILE A 225 0.05 -5.61 -6.70
C ILE A 225 -0.59 -4.28 -7.05
N MET A 226 -0.51 -3.91 -8.33
CA MET A 226 -1.31 -2.84 -8.90
C MET A 226 -2.23 -3.41 -9.97
N ALA A 227 -3.51 -3.05 -9.92
CA ALA A 227 -4.50 -3.46 -10.90
C ALA A 227 -5.34 -2.29 -11.38
N ILE A 228 -5.85 -2.41 -12.60
CA ILE A 228 -6.85 -1.51 -13.18
C ILE A 228 -8.12 -2.32 -13.43
N VAL A 229 -9.27 -1.83 -12.97
CA VAL A 229 -10.57 -2.40 -13.33
C VAL A 229 -10.88 -2.04 -14.79
N LYS A 230 -11.16 -3.04 -15.63
CA LYS A 230 -11.40 -2.83 -17.06
C LYS A 230 -12.70 -2.05 -17.28
N SER A 231 -12.66 -1.11 -18.22
CA SER A 231 -13.89 -0.63 -18.87
C SER A 231 -14.38 -1.73 -19.80
N HIS A 232 -15.68 -2.04 -19.75
CA HIS A 232 -16.33 -2.90 -20.74
C HIS A 232 -16.13 -2.37 -22.16
#